data_AF-A0A2K3NJ40-F1
#
_entry.id   AF-A0A2K3NJ40-F1
#
_cell.length_a   1.000
_cell.length_b   1.000
_cell.length_c   1.000
_cell.angle_alpha   90.00
_cell.angle_beta   90.00
_cell.angle_gamma   90.00
#
_symmetry.space_group_name_H-M   'P 1'
#
loop_
_entity.id
_entity.type
_entity.pdbx_description
1 polymer ?
#
loop_
_entity_poly.entity_id
_entity_poly.type
_entity_poly.pdbx_seq_one_letter_code
_entity_poly.pdbx_strand_id
1 'polypeptide(L)'
;RDPKPILYTFLLISLFSIILILSLTSSSLSSTHTRPDPFLYPTHQTHRIIYDQDKTTPPPPSIAYLISGSKGDSSRILRLLSATYHPLNHYLLHLDPSAPHSDRANLALVVQSNPIFKAAKNVHVMGKPDFVYSKGSSPVSFTLHAASILIRLSLHWDWFVSLSADSYPLVTQDDLLHIMSFLPKDMNFVNHSSYIGWKESRKLKPIIVDPGLYLSEGTEMFYATQKRDLPSAYRLFTGSSGMTYSEYQNWHW
;
A
#
# COMPACT_ATOMS: atom_id res chain seq x y z
N ARG A 1 56.82 5.79 40.19
CA ARG A 1 55.38 5.51 40.41
C ARG A 1 54.84 5.03 39.07
N ASP A 2 54.69 3.73 38.90
CA ASP A 2 54.47 3.15 37.58
C ASP A 2 53.11 3.60 37.03
N PRO A 3 53.03 4.09 35.77
CA PRO A 3 51.78 4.60 35.18
C PRO A 3 50.87 3.47 34.65
N LYS A 4 51.36 2.23 34.66
CA LYS A 4 50.67 1.04 34.16
C LYS A 4 49.31 0.75 34.84
N PRO A 5 49.13 0.83 36.17
CA PRO A 5 47.84 0.52 36.80
C PRO A 5 46.76 1.56 36.46
N ILE A 6 47.14 2.81 36.24
CA ILE A 6 46.21 3.90 35.88
C ILE A 6 45.65 3.66 34.47
N LEU A 7 46.50 3.24 33.53
CA LEU A 7 46.09 2.90 32.16
C LEU A 7 45.06 1.76 32.14
N TYR A 8 45.27 0.70 32.92
CA TYR A 8 44.32 -0.43 33.00
C TYR A 8 42.97 -0.01 33.59
N THR A 9 42.96 0.90 34.58
CA THR A 9 41.70 1.40 35.14
C THR A 9 40.87 2.21 34.14
N PHE A 10 41.51 3.06 33.33
CA PHE A 10 40.80 3.82 32.28
C PHE A 10 40.25 2.92 31.17
N LEU A 11 41.01 1.87 30.81
CA LEU A 11 40.58 0.90 29.80
C LEU A 11 39.35 0.12 30.26
N LEU A 12 39.31 -0.30 31.53
CA LEU A 12 38.15 -0.99 32.10
C LEU A 12 36.90 -0.10 32.18
N ILE A 13 37.04 1.17 32.56
CA ILE A 13 35.91 2.12 32.64
C ILE A 13 35.34 2.42 31.24
N SER A 14 36.22 2.59 30.25
CA SER A 14 35.86 2.75 28.83
C SER A 14 35.06 1.55 28.33
N LEU A 15 35.57 0.34 28.56
CA LEU A 15 34.94 -0.90 28.12
C LEU A 15 33.57 -1.13 28.80
N PHE A 16 33.47 -0.83 30.09
CA PHE A 16 32.19 -0.87 30.81
C PHE A 16 31.17 0.13 30.25
N SER A 17 31.60 1.35 29.93
CA SER A 17 30.74 2.40 29.35
C SER A 17 30.24 2.01 27.96
N ILE A 18 31.09 1.38 27.14
CA ILE A 18 30.71 0.88 25.81
C ILE A 18 29.67 -0.23 25.92
N ILE A 19 29.87 -1.18 26.85
CA ILE A 19 28.90 -2.28 27.08
C ILE A 19 27.56 -1.73 27.59
N LEU A 20 27.58 -0.72 28.46
CA LEU A 20 26.39 -0.07 28.96
C LEU A 20 25.62 0.63 27.83
N ILE A 21 26.31 1.39 26.97
CA ILE A 21 25.71 2.05 25.80
C ILE A 21 25.12 1.02 24.83
N LEU A 22 25.84 -0.06 24.54
CA LEU A 22 25.34 -1.16 23.69
C LEU A 22 24.09 -1.82 24.29
N SER A 23 24.06 -2.01 25.60
CA SER A 23 22.92 -2.63 26.30
C SER A 23 21.68 -1.73 26.30
N LEU A 24 21.86 -0.40 26.43
CA LEU A 24 20.78 0.57 26.30
C LEU A 24 20.26 0.71 24.86
N THR A 25 21.11 0.55 23.85
CA THR A 25 20.65 0.54 22.44
C THR A 25 19.98 -0.79 22.05
N SER A 26 20.34 -1.89 22.72
CA SER A 26 19.75 -3.21 22.46
C SER A 26 18.34 -3.39 23.06
N SER A 27 17.90 -2.49 23.95
CA SER A 27 16.60 -2.61 24.64
C SER A 27 15.42 -2.01 23.85
N SER A 28 15.63 -1.49 22.65
CA SER A 28 14.55 -1.06 21.76
C SER A 28 14.69 -1.67 20.37
N LEU A 29 14.30 -2.94 20.21
CA LEU A 29 13.56 -3.46 19.05
C LEU A 29 13.19 -4.94 19.28
N SER A 30 12.52 -5.24 20.39
CA SER A 30 11.77 -6.50 20.47
C SER A 30 10.52 -6.36 19.59
N SER A 31 10.68 -6.61 18.29
CA SER A 31 9.56 -6.96 17.41
C SER A 31 8.99 -8.27 17.93
N THR A 32 8.16 -8.19 18.97
CA THR A 32 7.29 -9.29 19.31
C THR A 32 6.44 -9.54 18.08
N HIS A 33 6.55 -10.74 17.50
CA HIS A 33 5.54 -11.29 16.59
C HIS A 33 4.27 -11.52 17.43
N THR A 34 3.68 -10.43 17.94
CA THR A 34 2.40 -10.44 18.61
C THR A 34 1.41 -10.80 17.52
N ARG A 35 0.79 -11.97 17.65
CA ARG A 35 -0.32 -12.39 16.81
C ARG A 35 -1.38 -11.26 16.79
N PRO A 36 -2.02 -10.99 15.65
CA PRO A 36 -3.12 -10.03 15.62
C PRO A 36 -4.19 -10.41 16.66
N ASP A 37 -4.85 -9.41 17.24
CA ASP A 37 -5.78 -9.62 18.36
C ASP A 37 -6.90 -10.61 17.98
N PRO A 38 -7.09 -11.73 18.72
CA PRO A 38 -8.14 -12.71 18.45
C PRO A 38 -9.56 -12.14 18.47
N PHE A 39 -9.80 -10.99 19.11
CA PHE A 39 -11.11 -10.34 19.05
C PHE A 39 -11.38 -9.65 17.70
N LEU A 40 -10.32 -9.27 16.98
CA LEU A 40 -10.41 -8.74 15.61
C LEU A 40 -10.36 -9.83 14.54
N TYR A 41 -9.80 -10.98 14.91
CA TYR A 41 -9.80 -12.21 14.12
C TYR A 41 -10.39 -13.33 14.97
N PRO A 42 -11.73 -13.43 15.08
CA PRO A 42 -12.36 -14.51 15.81
C PRO A 42 -11.80 -15.82 15.26
N THR A 43 -10.95 -16.47 16.06
CA THR A 43 -10.50 -17.81 15.73
C THR A 43 -11.78 -18.64 15.61
N HIS A 44 -11.86 -19.42 14.54
CA HIS A 44 -13.06 -20.03 13.94
C HIS A 44 -13.97 -20.90 14.85
N GLN A 45 -14.00 -20.73 16.17
CA GLN A 45 -14.51 -21.75 17.09
C GLN A 45 -15.51 -21.32 18.18
N THR A 46 -15.80 -20.06 18.52
CA THR A 46 -16.71 -19.82 19.68
C THR A 46 -17.69 -18.66 19.66
N HIS A 47 -17.89 -17.94 18.55
CA HIS A 47 -19.10 -17.12 18.40
C HIS A 47 -19.82 -17.47 17.11
N ARG A 48 -20.51 -18.60 17.19
CA ARG A 48 -21.76 -18.86 16.48
C ARG A 48 -22.77 -17.79 16.94
N ILE A 49 -22.58 -16.55 16.48
CA ILE A 49 -23.71 -15.65 16.20
C ILE A 49 -24.65 -16.52 15.38
N ILE A 50 -25.95 -16.44 15.67
CA ILE A 50 -27.03 -17.18 15.03
C ILE A 50 -27.04 -16.80 13.53
N TYR A 51 -26.06 -17.30 12.79
CA TYR A 51 -26.03 -17.45 11.36
C TYR A 51 -26.46 -18.88 11.13
N ASP A 52 -27.56 -18.97 10.42
CA ASP A 52 -28.27 -20.20 10.14
C ASP A 52 -27.30 -21.26 9.61
N GLN A 53 -27.55 -22.50 10.02
CA GLN A 53 -26.71 -23.66 9.74
C GLN A 53 -27.00 -24.20 8.33
N ASP A 54 -27.20 -23.30 7.37
CA ASP A 54 -27.40 -23.60 5.96
C ASP A 54 -26.16 -23.15 5.17
N LYS A 55 -25.60 -24.09 4.40
CA LYS A 55 -24.34 -24.00 3.65
C LYS A 55 -24.41 -23.04 2.44
N THR A 56 -25.02 -21.86 2.56
CA THR A 56 -25.39 -21.04 1.40
C THR A 56 -24.62 -19.73 1.27
N THR A 57 -23.96 -19.22 2.31
CA THR A 57 -23.18 -17.97 2.20
C THR A 57 -21.67 -18.24 2.07
N PRO A 58 -21.04 -17.86 0.94
CA PRO A 58 -19.60 -17.98 0.78
C PRO A 58 -18.84 -17.11 1.80
N PRO A 59 -17.61 -17.50 2.20
CA PRO A 59 -16.83 -16.71 3.14
C PRO A 59 -16.54 -15.32 2.55
N PRO A 60 -16.55 -14.25 3.38
CA PRO A 60 -16.24 -12.91 2.89
C PRO A 60 -14.80 -12.87 2.37
N PRO A 61 -14.56 -12.14 1.27
CA PRO A 61 -13.23 -12.01 0.72
C PRO A 61 -12.36 -11.03 1.52
N SER A 62 -11.06 -11.04 1.22
CA SER A 62 -10.13 -10.01 1.68
C SER A 62 -9.73 -9.09 0.53
N ILE A 63 -9.71 -7.79 0.77
CA ILE A 63 -9.34 -6.77 -0.22
C ILE A 63 -8.08 -6.03 0.24
N ALA A 64 -7.13 -5.88 -0.67
CA ALA A 64 -5.93 -5.06 -0.50
C ALA A 64 -6.17 -3.66 -1.12
N TYR A 65 -6.29 -2.65 -0.27
CA TYR A 65 -6.48 -1.26 -0.66
C TYR A 65 -5.15 -0.51 -0.71
N LEU A 66 -4.86 0.12 -1.85
CA LEU A 66 -3.90 1.20 -1.96
C LEU A 66 -4.65 2.53 -1.87
N ILE A 67 -4.38 3.34 -0.85
CA ILE A 67 -4.95 4.69 -0.70
C ILE A 67 -3.83 5.72 -0.87
N SER A 68 -3.84 6.43 -1.99
CA SER A 68 -2.80 7.41 -2.35
C SER A 68 -3.31 8.83 -2.33
N GLY A 69 -2.48 9.77 -1.87
CA GLY A 69 -2.74 11.21 -1.93
C GLY A 69 -1.47 12.02 -2.09
N SER A 70 -1.65 13.34 -2.08
CA SER A 70 -0.61 14.33 -2.28
C SER A 70 -0.52 15.31 -1.10
N LYS A 71 0.15 16.44 -1.27
CA LYS A 71 0.24 17.48 -0.26
C LYS A 71 -1.14 17.91 0.27
N GLY A 72 -1.34 17.79 1.57
CA GLY A 72 -2.58 18.19 2.25
C GLY A 72 -3.66 17.11 2.31
N ASP A 73 -3.42 15.92 1.76
CA ASP A 73 -4.43 14.85 1.68
C ASP A 73 -4.44 13.91 2.90
N SER A 74 -3.55 14.09 3.88
CA SER A 74 -3.45 13.18 5.04
C SER A 74 -4.79 12.95 5.76
N SER A 75 -5.57 14.02 5.97
CA SER A 75 -6.89 13.94 6.59
C SER A 75 -7.92 13.23 5.70
N ARG A 76 -7.86 13.44 4.39
CA ARG A 76 -8.73 12.78 3.40
C ARG A 76 -8.44 11.27 3.33
N ILE A 77 -7.16 10.90 3.34
CA ILE A 77 -6.72 9.51 3.41
C ILE A 77 -7.25 8.85 4.68
N LEU A 78 -7.10 9.48 5.85
CA LEU A 78 -7.60 8.93 7.11
C LEU A 78 -9.12 8.79 7.11
N ARG A 79 -9.84 9.78 6.57
CA ARG A 79 -11.31 9.72 6.40
C ARG A 79 -11.73 8.56 5.50
N LEU A 80 -11.04 8.36 4.38
CA LEU A 80 -11.32 7.27 3.43
C LEU A 80 -10.97 5.90 4.03
N LEU A 81 -9.84 5.79 4.72
CA LEU A 81 -9.46 4.60 5.46
C LEU A 81 -10.55 4.23 6.46
N SER A 82 -11.02 5.17 7.28
CA SER A 82 -12.10 4.91 8.25
C SER A 82 -13.39 4.45 7.59
N ALA A 83 -13.74 4.99 6.40
CA ALA A 83 -14.97 4.61 5.70
C ALA A 83 -14.89 3.22 5.03
N THR A 84 -13.69 2.74 4.71
CA THR A 84 -13.44 1.48 4.02
C THR A 84 -12.86 0.41 4.94
N TYR A 85 -12.66 0.70 6.23
CA TYR A 85 -11.92 -0.15 7.15
C TYR A 85 -12.68 -1.45 7.48
N HIS A 86 -11.99 -2.58 7.38
CA HIS A 86 -12.45 -3.89 7.84
C HIS A 86 -11.23 -4.73 8.26
N PRO A 87 -11.31 -5.54 9.35
CA PRO A 87 -10.17 -6.29 9.87
C PRO A 87 -9.62 -7.38 8.92
N LEU A 88 -10.46 -7.88 8.00
CA LEU A 88 -10.03 -8.87 6.99
C LEU A 88 -9.22 -8.26 5.83
N ASN A 89 -9.30 -6.94 5.63
CA ASN A 89 -8.66 -6.26 4.51
C ASN A 89 -7.25 -5.79 4.86
N HIS A 90 -6.46 -5.45 3.85
CA HIS A 90 -5.13 -4.88 3.98
C HIS A 90 -5.09 -3.48 3.39
N TYR A 91 -4.37 -2.55 4.03
CA TYR A 91 -4.31 -1.16 3.62
C TYR A 91 -2.87 -0.67 3.51
N LEU A 92 -2.52 -0.11 2.37
CA LEU A 92 -1.27 0.60 2.14
C LEU A 92 -1.59 2.07 1.84
N LEU A 93 -1.17 2.95 2.73
CA LEU A 93 -1.34 4.39 2.61
C LEU A 93 -0.09 5.00 1.97
N HIS A 94 -0.28 5.89 1.01
CA HIS A 94 0.80 6.61 0.34
C HIS A 94 0.47 8.10 0.28
N LEU A 95 1.48 8.91 0.61
CA LEU A 95 1.51 10.33 0.34
C LEU A 95 2.72 10.57 -0.55
N ASP A 96 2.51 11.19 -1.70
CA ASP A 96 3.60 11.47 -2.64
C ASP A 96 4.68 12.39 -2.04
N PRO A 97 5.82 12.57 -2.72
CA PRO A 97 6.89 13.42 -2.22
C PRO A 97 6.56 14.93 -2.25
N SER A 98 5.44 15.36 -2.87
CA SER A 98 4.99 16.75 -2.79
C SER A 98 4.51 17.11 -1.39
N ALA A 99 4.06 16.12 -0.62
CA ALA A 99 3.78 16.28 0.80
C ALA A 99 5.10 16.45 1.60
N PRO A 100 5.16 17.33 2.61
CA PRO A 100 6.27 17.39 3.54
C PRO A 100 6.56 16.06 4.22
N HIS A 101 7.83 15.81 4.58
CA HIS A 101 8.19 14.62 5.37
C HIS A 101 7.44 14.56 6.71
N SER A 102 7.20 15.72 7.34
CA SER A 102 6.40 15.82 8.56
C SER A 102 4.99 15.26 8.39
N ASP A 103 4.34 15.48 7.24
CA ASP A 103 2.97 15.03 7.01
C ASP A 103 2.91 13.50 6.88
N ARG A 104 3.92 12.91 6.23
CA ARG A 104 4.10 11.45 6.14
C ARG A 104 4.37 10.83 7.52
N ALA A 105 5.27 11.45 8.28
CA ALA A 105 5.59 10.98 9.63
C ALA A 105 4.35 11.07 10.55
N ASN A 106 3.61 12.17 10.48
CA ASN A 106 2.37 12.35 11.24
C ASN A 106 1.31 11.34 10.84
N LEU A 107 1.13 11.05 9.54
CA LEU A 107 0.22 10.00 9.08
C LEU A 107 0.60 8.64 9.68
N ALA A 108 1.88 8.29 9.66
CA ALA A 108 2.37 7.05 10.26
C ALA A 108 2.13 6.99 11.78
N LEU A 109 2.35 8.09 12.50
CA LEU A 109 2.10 8.18 13.95
C LEU A 109 0.60 8.04 14.27
N VAL A 110 -0.29 8.65 13.48
CA VAL A 110 -1.75 8.49 13.65
C VAL A 110 -2.17 7.03 13.44
N VAL A 111 -1.64 6.38 12.40
CA VAL A 111 -1.94 4.96 12.15
C VAL A 111 -1.43 4.06 13.29
N GLN A 112 -0.20 4.29 13.77
CA GLN A 112 0.41 3.49 14.84
C GLN A 112 -0.22 3.72 16.22
N SER A 113 -0.76 4.91 16.47
CA SER A 113 -1.40 5.25 17.75
C SER A 113 -2.84 4.75 17.85
N ASN A 114 -3.48 4.42 16.72
CA ASN A 114 -4.83 3.87 16.73
C ASN A 114 -4.83 2.43 17.27
N PRO A 115 -5.55 2.13 18.37
CA PRO A 115 -5.53 0.81 19.00
C PRO A 115 -6.08 -0.29 18.08
N ILE A 116 -7.07 0.02 17.24
CA ILE A 116 -7.69 -0.93 16.31
C ILE A 116 -6.67 -1.32 15.23
N PHE A 117 -6.02 -0.35 14.59
CA PHE A 117 -5.03 -0.62 13.55
C PHE A 117 -3.79 -1.33 14.11
N LYS A 118 -3.38 -0.98 15.33
CA LYS A 118 -2.27 -1.63 16.03
C LYS A 118 -2.59 -3.09 16.39
N ALA A 119 -3.82 -3.37 16.79
CA ALA A 119 -4.27 -4.72 17.13
C ALA A 119 -4.48 -5.59 15.88
N ALA A 120 -5.04 -5.02 14.81
CA ALA A 120 -5.27 -5.72 13.55
C ALA A 120 -3.97 -5.93 12.73
N LYS A 121 -3.04 -4.97 12.81
CA LYS A 121 -1.77 -4.97 12.06
C LYS A 121 -1.96 -5.05 10.54
N ASN A 122 -3.02 -4.44 10.03
CA ASN A 122 -3.43 -4.50 8.63
C ASN A 122 -3.36 -3.16 7.90
N VAL A 123 -2.88 -2.09 8.55
CA VAL A 123 -2.71 -0.76 7.95
C VAL A 123 -1.24 -0.37 7.98
N HIS A 124 -0.70 -0.02 6.81
CA HIS A 124 0.71 0.31 6.62
C HIS A 124 0.85 1.65 5.90
N VAL A 125 1.92 2.39 6.19
CA VAL A 125 2.25 3.63 5.50
C VAL A 125 3.54 3.42 4.71
N MET A 126 3.53 3.79 3.43
CA MET A 126 4.69 3.65 2.55
C MET A 126 5.82 4.58 3.01
N GLY A 127 6.96 3.99 3.40
CA GLY A 127 8.08 4.75 3.94
C GLY A 127 8.84 5.58 2.90
N LYS A 128 9.15 4.97 1.75
CA LYS A 128 9.76 5.67 0.60
C LYS A 128 8.66 5.99 -0.42
N PRO A 129 8.21 7.25 -0.51
CA PRO A 129 7.13 7.62 -1.40
C PRO A 129 7.59 7.69 -2.86
N ASP A 130 6.77 7.19 -3.78
CA ASP A 130 6.98 7.35 -5.22
C ASP A 130 6.31 8.63 -5.76
N PHE A 131 6.95 9.27 -6.74
CA PHE A 131 6.33 10.34 -7.52
C PHE A 131 5.35 9.74 -8.54
N VAL A 132 4.15 10.31 -8.62
CA VAL A 132 3.09 9.85 -9.52
C VAL A 132 2.66 10.98 -10.45
N TYR A 133 3.13 10.95 -11.69
CA TYR A 133 2.71 11.87 -12.73
C TYR A 133 1.53 11.33 -13.50
N SER A 134 0.34 11.91 -13.31
CA SER A 134 -0.91 11.43 -13.91
C SER A 134 -0.90 11.32 -15.45
N LYS A 135 -0.01 12.05 -16.14
CA LYS A 135 0.12 12.01 -17.61
C LYS A 135 1.26 11.10 -18.09
N GLY A 136 2.10 10.60 -17.18
CA GLY A 136 3.27 9.79 -17.48
C GLY A 136 3.04 8.30 -17.24
N SER A 137 4.13 7.53 -17.18
CA SER A 137 4.14 6.08 -16.95
C SER A 137 4.32 5.71 -15.48
N SER A 138 4.74 6.64 -14.64
CA SER A 138 4.93 6.46 -13.19
C SER A 138 3.69 5.95 -12.44
N PRO A 139 2.42 6.26 -12.80
CA PRO A 139 1.27 5.66 -12.12
C PRO A 139 1.24 4.13 -12.21
N VAL A 140 1.64 3.57 -13.35
CA VAL A 140 1.69 2.10 -13.54
C VAL A 140 2.79 1.52 -12.65
N SER A 141 3.98 2.11 -12.66
CA SER A 141 5.09 1.68 -11.81
C SER A 141 4.72 1.75 -10.32
N PHE A 142 4.04 2.82 -9.91
CA PHE A 142 3.57 3.01 -8.54
C PHE A 142 2.55 1.94 -8.13
N THR A 143 1.55 1.66 -8.97
CA THR A 143 0.57 0.59 -8.69
C THR A 143 1.26 -0.77 -8.55
N LEU A 144 2.21 -1.09 -9.42
CA LEU A 144 2.97 -2.35 -9.34
C LEU A 144 3.84 -2.43 -8.09
N HIS A 145 4.52 -1.34 -7.74
CA HIS A 145 5.32 -1.27 -6.52
C HIS A 145 4.44 -1.44 -5.27
N ALA A 146 3.31 -0.75 -5.20
CA ALA A 146 2.35 -0.89 -4.10
C ALA A 146 1.78 -2.31 -3.99
N ALA A 147 1.39 -2.92 -5.11
CA ALA A 147 0.93 -4.32 -5.14
C ALA A 147 2.01 -5.27 -4.64
N SER A 148 3.27 -5.09 -5.08
CA SER A 148 4.40 -5.90 -4.62
C SER A 148 4.63 -5.79 -3.10
N ILE A 149 4.44 -4.60 -2.52
CA ILE A 149 4.51 -4.40 -1.07
C ILE A 149 3.39 -5.15 -0.38
N LEU A 150 2.15 -5.04 -0.87
CA LEU A 150 0.99 -5.72 -0.28
C LEU A 150 1.13 -7.24 -0.32
N ILE A 151 1.63 -7.82 -1.41
CA ILE A 151 1.95 -9.26 -1.51
C ILE A 151 2.98 -9.67 -0.45
N ARG A 152 4.01 -8.84 -0.22
CA ARG A 152 5.04 -9.12 0.80
C ARG A 152 4.52 -8.98 2.23
N LEU A 153 3.50 -8.16 2.45
CA LEU A 153 2.85 -7.97 3.76
C LEU A 153 1.84 -9.08 4.05
N SER A 154 1.10 -9.52 3.04
CA SER A 154 0.11 -10.60 3.12
C SER A 154 -0.06 -11.28 1.76
N LEU A 155 0.04 -12.60 1.76
CA LEU A 155 -0.22 -13.45 0.58
C LEU A 155 -1.69 -13.85 0.44
N HIS A 156 -2.58 -13.30 1.28
CA HIS A 156 -3.94 -13.80 1.42
C HIS A 156 -4.96 -12.67 1.29
N TRP A 157 -5.09 -12.14 0.07
CA TRP A 157 -6.14 -11.20 -0.30
C TRP A 157 -6.66 -11.53 -1.70
N ASP A 158 -7.96 -11.44 -1.93
CA ASP A 158 -8.60 -11.88 -3.17
C ASP A 158 -8.58 -10.80 -4.26
N TRP A 159 -8.67 -9.53 -3.88
CA TRP A 159 -8.69 -8.39 -4.79
C TRP A 159 -7.79 -7.23 -4.34
N PHE A 160 -7.17 -6.55 -5.30
CA PHE A 160 -6.45 -5.30 -5.14
C PHE A 160 -7.27 -4.13 -5.68
N VAL A 161 -7.41 -3.07 -4.89
CA VAL A 161 -8.16 -1.86 -5.24
C VAL A 161 -7.28 -0.63 -5.01
N SER A 162 -7.12 0.20 -6.04
CA SER A 162 -6.42 1.49 -5.93
C SER A 162 -7.40 2.66 -5.84
N LEU A 163 -7.24 3.47 -4.79
CA LEU A 163 -8.07 4.63 -4.48
C LEU A 163 -7.21 5.89 -4.34
N SER A 164 -7.71 7.01 -4.85
CA SER A 164 -7.16 8.33 -4.54
C SER A 164 -7.80 8.91 -3.29
N ALA A 165 -7.15 9.89 -2.65
CA ALA A 165 -7.69 10.61 -1.50
C ALA A 165 -9.02 11.35 -1.78
N ASP A 166 -9.33 11.61 -3.05
CA ASP A 166 -10.59 12.21 -3.50
C ASP A 166 -11.73 11.20 -3.67
N SER A 167 -11.43 9.90 -3.58
CA SER A 167 -12.42 8.83 -3.68
C SER A 167 -13.26 8.74 -2.40
N TYR A 168 -14.50 8.22 -2.52
CA TYR A 168 -15.32 7.88 -1.35
C TYR A 168 -16.29 6.74 -1.68
N PRO A 169 -16.47 5.75 -0.79
CA PRO A 169 -17.37 4.63 -1.04
C PRO A 169 -18.83 5.11 -1.05
N LEU A 170 -19.63 4.53 -1.96
CA LEU A 170 -21.08 4.74 -2.05
C LEU A 170 -21.89 3.64 -1.37
N VAL A 171 -21.23 2.55 -1.00
CA VAL A 171 -21.79 1.40 -0.28
C VAL A 171 -20.97 1.18 0.98
N THR A 172 -21.54 0.52 1.98
CA THR A 172 -20.78 0.17 3.18
C THR A 172 -19.74 -0.90 2.85
N GLN A 173 -18.68 -0.98 3.67
CA GLN A 173 -17.65 -1.99 3.47
C GLN A 173 -18.20 -3.41 3.61
N ASP A 174 -19.14 -3.63 4.53
CA ASP A 174 -19.75 -4.94 4.76
C ASP A 174 -20.63 -5.37 3.58
N ASP A 175 -21.42 -4.44 3.02
CA ASP A 175 -22.23 -4.71 1.81
C ASP A 175 -21.34 -5.04 0.61
N LEU A 176 -20.22 -4.33 0.45
CA LEU A 176 -19.25 -4.62 -0.61
C LEU A 176 -18.67 -6.03 -0.47
N LEU A 177 -18.23 -6.40 0.73
CA LEU A 177 -17.68 -7.74 0.99
C LEU A 177 -18.74 -8.83 0.79
N HIS A 178 -19.99 -8.57 1.19
CA HIS A 178 -21.10 -9.48 0.95
C HIS A 178 -21.32 -9.70 -0.55
N ILE A 179 -21.42 -8.64 -1.35
CA ILE A 179 -21.60 -8.75 -2.81
C ILE A 179 -20.41 -9.49 -3.44
N MET A 180 -19.18 -9.11 -3.10
CA MET A 180 -17.97 -9.72 -3.66
C MET A 180 -17.81 -11.19 -3.27
N SER A 181 -18.37 -11.63 -2.14
CA SER A 181 -18.33 -13.05 -1.74
C SER A 181 -19.01 -13.99 -2.74
N PHE A 182 -19.99 -13.51 -3.50
CA PHE A 182 -20.69 -14.29 -4.53
C PHE A 182 -20.02 -14.23 -5.91
N LEU A 183 -18.97 -13.43 -6.07
CA LEU A 183 -18.29 -13.26 -7.35
C LEU A 183 -17.11 -14.23 -7.48
N PRO A 184 -16.85 -14.76 -8.69
CA PRO A 184 -15.66 -15.55 -8.94
C PRO A 184 -14.38 -14.74 -8.62
N LYS A 185 -13.50 -15.32 -7.81
CA LYS A 185 -12.28 -14.67 -7.33
C LYS A 185 -11.25 -14.41 -8.44
N ASP A 186 -11.40 -15.04 -9.59
CA ASP A 186 -10.58 -14.86 -10.79
C ASP A 186 -11.06 -13.73 -11.72
N MET A 187 -12.08 -12.96 -11.30
CA MET A 187 -12.62 -11.86 -12.08
C MET A 187 -11.94 -10.52 -11.76
N ASN A 188 -11.65 -9.74 -12.82
CA ASN A 188 -11.13 -8.38 -12.75
C ASN A 188 -12.19 -7.36 -13.18
N PHE A 189 -12.25 -6.21 -12.51
CA PHE A 189 -13.18 -5.13 -12.85
C PHE A 189 -12.41 -3.94 -13.41
N VAL A 190 -12.44 -3.81 -14.74
CA VAL A 190 -11.74 -2.76 -15.47
C VAL A 190 -12.66 -2.13 -16.50
N ASN A 191 -12.92 -0.83 -16.33
CA ASN A 191 -13.65 -0.06 -17.34
C ASN A 191 -12.72 0.23 -18.53
N HIS A 192 -13.08 -0.27 -19.70
CA HIS A 192 -12.29 -0.13 -20.91
C HIS A 192 -13.17 0.06 -22.15
N SER A 193 -12.58 0.63 -23.19
CA SER A 193 -13.18 0.84 -24.50
C SER A 193 -12.15 0.58 -25.59
N SER A 194 -12.56 -0.09 -26.66
CA SER A 194 -11.75 -0.27 -27.87
C SER A 194 -11.71 0.97 -28.76
N TYR A 195 -12.53 1.99 -28.46
CA TYR A 195 -12.54 3.23 -29.22
C TYR A 195 -11.39 4.15 -28.78
N ILE A 196 -10.38 4.24 -29.63
CA ILE A 196 -9.18 5.05 -29.39
C ILE A 196 -9.37 6.47 -29.93
N GLY A 197 -9.82 6.61 -31.19
CA GLY A 197 -10.04 7.89 -31.85
C GLY A 197 -8.85 8.85 -31.73
N TRP A 198 -9.13 10.09 -31.32
CA TRP A 198 -8.11 11.14 -31.16
C TRP A 198 -7.01 10.80 -30.13
N LYS A 199 -7.24 9.84 -29.22
CA LYS A 199 -6.24 9.44 -28.22
C LYS A 199 -5.03 8.77 -28.87
N GLU A 200 -5.16 8.22 -30.08
CA GLU A 200 -4.04 7.58 -30.78
C GLU A 200 -2.88 8.56 -30.97
N SER A 201 -3.16 9.70 -31.60
CA SER A 201 -2.13 10.69 -31.95
C SER A 201 -1.64 11.50 -30.75
N ARG A 202 -2.48 11.66 -29.71
CA ARG A 202 -2.20 12.49 -28.53
C ARG A 202 -1.69 11.72 -27.31
N LYS A 203 -1.95 10.42 -27.21
CA LYS A 203 -1.63 9.61 -26.01
C LYS A 203 -0.85 8.34 -26.32
N LEU A 204 -1.10 7.69 -27.45
CA LEU A 204 -0.46 6.40 -27.74
C LEU A 204 0.85 6.55 -28.52
N LYS A 205 0.87 7.37 -29.57
CA LYS A 205 2.06 7.58 -30.41
C LYS A 205 3.16 8.47 -29.80
N PRO A 206 2.86 9.49 -28.96
CA PRO A 206 3.92 10.29 -28.33
C PRO A 206 4.80 9.46 -27.41
N ILE A 207 6.10 9.76 -27.40
CA ILE A 207 7.06 9.19 -26.46
C ILE A 207 7.23 10.21 -25.33
N ILE A 208 6.99 9.76 -24.09
CA ILE A 208 7.06 10.58 -22.88
C ILE A 208 8.26 10.11 -22.08
N VAL A 209 9.06 11.06 -21.59
CA VAL A 209 10.07 10.80 -20.57
C VAL A 209 9.53 11.27 -19.24
N ASP A 210 9.29 10.30 -18.35
CA ASP A 210 8.71 10.52 -17.04
C ASP A 210 9.80 10.51 -15.96
N PRO A 211 10.17 11.67 -15.38
CA PRO A 211 11.21 11.76 -14.35
C PRO A 211 10.84 11.03 -13.06
N GLY A 212 9.56 10.80 -12.79
CA GLY A 212 9.11 10.02 -11.63
C GLY A 212 9.60 8.57 -11.67
N LEU A 213 9.91 8.04 -12.86
CA LEU A 213 10.30 6.64 -13.04
C LEU A 213 11.81 6.41 -12.88
N TYR A 214 12.67 7.34 -13.33
CA TYR A 214 14.13 7.15 -13.33
C TYR A 214 14.89 8.09 -12.39
N LEU A 215 14.38 9.30 -12.10
CA LEU A 215 15.02 10.22 -11.16
C LEU A 215 14.37 10.21 -9.78
N SER A 216 13.11 9.75 -9.68
CA SER A 216 12.31 9.97 -8.46
C SER A 216 12.32 11.45 -8.06
N GLU A 217 12.26 12.35 -9.05
CA GLU A 217 12.31 13.79 -8.86
C GLU A 217 11.04 14.47 -9.39
N GLY A 218 10.71 15.61 -8.79
CA GLY A 218 9.58 16.47 -9.09
C GLY A 218 9.73 17.35 -10.34
N THR A 219 10.52 16.96 -11.34
CA THR A 219 10.76 17.78 -12.55
C THR A 219 9.62 17.66 -13.57
N GLU A 220 9.54 18.59 -14.52
CA GLU A 220 8.49 18.55 -15.54
C GLU A 220 8.70 17.37 -16.51
N MET A 221 7.61 16.67 -16.85
CA MET A 221 7.62 15.67 -17.92
C MET A 221 7.91 16.33 -19.26
N PHE A 222 8.70 15.66 -20.10
CA PHE A 222 8.98 16.12 -21.46
C PHE A 222 8.62 15.08 -22.50
N TYR A 223 8.30 15.57 -23.70
CA TYR A 223 7.92 14.77 -24.85
C TYR A 223 9.09 14.72 -25.83
N ALA A 224 9.39 13.53 -26.34
CA ALA A 224 10.33 13.43 -27.45
C ALA A 224 9.71 14.00 -28.72
N THR A 225 10.54 14.54 -29.60
CA THR A 225 10.11 15.05 -30.91
C THR A 225 9.59 13.92 -31.82
N GLN A 226 10.15 12.72 -31.66
CA GLN A 226 9.77 11.53 -32.41
C GLN A 226 8.51 10.87 -31.81
N LYS A 227 7.79 10.14 -32.66
CA LYS A 227 6.62 9.34 -32.28
C LYS A 227 6.88 7.88 -32.62
N ARG A 228 6.27 6.98 -31.84
CA ARG A 228 6.33 5.53 -32.08
C ARG A 228 5.10 5.05 -32.84
N ASP A 229 5.26 3.93 -33.55
CA ASP A 229 4.14 3.20 -34.12
C ASP A 229 3.37 2.41 -33.04
N LEU A 230 2.15 2.01 -33.38
CA LEU A 230 1.35 1.17 -32.51
C LEU A 230 1.82 -0.29 -32.58
N PRO A 231 1.81 -1.02 -31.46
CA PRO A 231 2.07 -2.46 -31.47
C PRO A 231 1.03 -3.20 -32.31
N SER A 232 1.49 -4.19 -33.08
CA SER A 232 0.63 -5.05 -33.91
C SER A 232 0.30 -6.40 -33.26
N ALA A 233 1.03 -6.79 -32.20
CA ALA A 233 0.89 -8.09 -31.54
C ALA A 233 -0.37 -8.22 -30.66
N TYR A 234 -0.99 -7.10 -30.28
CA TYR A 234 -2.15 -7.08 -29.38
C TYR A 234 -3.05 -5.88 -29.65
N ARG A 235 -4.31 -5.99 -29.22
CA ARG A 235 -5.28 -4.90 -29.33
C ARG A 235 -5.14 -3.93 -28.16
N LEU A 236 -5.16 -2.64 -28.47
CA LEU A 236 -5.16 -1.58 -27.48
C LEU A 236 -6.57 -1.22 -27.04
N PHE A 237 -6.72 -0.97 -25.74
CA PHE A 237 -7.94 -0.46 -25.13
C PHE A 237 -7.61 0.80 -24.34
N THR A 238 -8.59 1.68 -24.17
CA THR A 238 -8.47 2.88 -23.33
C THR A 238 -9.48 2.79 -22.20
N GLY A 239 -9.12 3.25 -21.00
CA GLY A 239 -9.96 3.09 -19.80
C GLY A 239 -9.69 4.15 -18.75
N SER A 240 -10.38 4.02 -17.62
CA SER A 240 -10.13 4.83 -16.42
C SER A 240 -8.94 4.28 -15.63
N SER A 241 -8.31 5.12 -14.81
CA SER A 241 -7.23 4.72 -13.90
C SER A 241 -7.71 3.97 -12.66
N GLY A 242 -8.99 4.07 -12.30
CA GLY A 242 -9.60 3.27 -11.23
C GLY A 242 -9.77 1.82 -11.69
N MET A 243 -9.10 0.89 -11.03
CA MET A 243 -9.04 -0.53 -11.42
C MET A 243 -9.09 -1.41 -10.17
N THR A 244 -9.88 -2.49 -10.25
CA THR A 244 -9.91 -3.58 -9.27
C THR A 244 -9.38 -4.84 -9.93
N TYR A 245 -8.28 -5.37 -9.40
CA TYR A 245 -7.62 -6.58 -9.90
C TYR A 245 -7.85 -7.74 -8.95
N SER A 246 -7.93 -8.96 -9.47
CA SER A 246 -7.92 -10.22 -8.72
C SER A 246 -6.50 -10.73 -8.54
N GLU A 247 -6.25 -11.45 -7.44
CA GLU A 247 -4.96 -12.09 -7.17
C GLU A 247 -4.61 -13.19 -8.19
N TYR A 248 -5.61 -13.86 -8.76
CA TYR A 248 -5.44 -14.99 -9.68
C TYR A 248 -4.82 -14.64 -11.05
N GLN A 249 -4.62 -13.35 -11.37
CA GLN A 249 -3.65 -13.02 -12.40
C GLN A 249 -2.25 -13.26 -11.83
N ASN A 250 -1.75 -14.49 -11.99
CA ASN A 250 -0.38 -14.93 -11.74
C ASN A 250 0.62 -13.77 -11.79
N TRP A 251 0.89 -13.16 -10.63
CA TRP A 251 1.98 -12.20 -10.41
C TRP A 251 3.33 -12.93 -10.30
N HIS A 252 3.45 -14.06 -11.01
CA HIS A 252 4.69 -14.81 -11.19
C HIS A 252 5.44 -14.21 -12.38
N TRP A 253 6.13 -13.11 -12.10
CA TRP A 253 7.30 -12.70 -12.87
C TRP A 253 8.54 -13.38 -12.32
#